data_AF-A0A3D0TUK9-F1
#
_entry.id   AF-A0A3D0TUK9-F1
#
_cell.length_a   1.000
_cell.length_b   1.000
_cell.length_c   1.000
_cell.angle_alpha   90.00
_cell.angle_beta   90.00
_cell.angle_gamma   90.00
#
_symmetry.space_group_name_H-M   'P 1'
#
loop_
_entity.id
_entity.type
_entity.pdbx_description
1 polymer ?
#
loop_
_entity_poly.entity_id
_entity_poly.type
_entity_poly.pdbx_seq_one_letter_code
_entity_poly.pdbx_strand_id
1 'polypeptide(L)'
;MGRAWVGHESWELVDEAAEASGRDVAALLLDADADELRHTRNSQLGIFVLSMVVLDAAERTGAAPAFVAGHSLGEYSALCASGALAFDDAVRLVCERCAAMQAATDAR
;
A
#
# COMPACT_ATOMS: atom_id res chain seq x y z
N MET A 1 0.74 12.33 0.32
CA MET A 1 0.66 11.72 -1.03
C MET A 1 -0.77 11.38 -1.48
N GLY A 2 -1.72 11.14 -0.56
CA GLY A 2 -3.09 10.72 -0.90
C GLY A 2 -4.11 11.84 -1.15
N ARG A 3 -3.78 13.12 -0.96
CA ARG A 3 -4.76 14.23 -0.96
C ARG A 3 -5.59 14.34 -2.25
N ALA A 4 -5.03 13.98 -3.40
CA ALA A 4 -5.74 13.99 -4.68
C ALA A 4 -6.84 12.91 -4.79
N TRP A 5 -6.83 11.92 -3.90
CA TRP A 5 -7.66 10.72 -3.99
C TRP A 5 -8.84 10.70 -3.01
N VAL A 6 -8.89 11.58 -2.00
CA VAL A 6 -9.92 11.57 -0.95
C VAL A 6 -11.36 11.63 -1.48
N GLY A 7 -11.58 12.24 -2.64
CA GLY A 7 -12.90 12.33 -3.28
C GLY A 7 -13.17 11.25 -4.33
N HIS A 8 -12.24 10.33 -4.57
CA HIS A 8 -12.38 9.26 -5.55
C HIS A 8 -12.94 8.00 -4.86
N GLU A 9 -13.78 7.23 -5.56
CA GLU A 9 -14.39 6.01 -5.00
C GLU A 9 -13.35 5.01 -4.48
N SER A 10 -12.25 4.84 -5.22
CA SER A 10 -11.10 3.99 -4.84
C SER A 10 -10.46 4.32 -3.50
N TRP A 11 -10.81 5.46 -2.87
CA TRP A 11 -10.36 5.78 -1.52
C TRP A 11 -10.88 4.76 -0.48
N GLU A 12 -11.92 3.99 -0.77
CA GLU A 12 -12.43 2.91 0.11
C GLU A 12 -11.33 1.89 0.49
N LEU A 13 -10.36 1.65 -0.40
CA LEU A 13 -9.22 0.77 -0.13
C LEU A 13 -8.31 1.29 0.99
N VAL A 14 -8.33 2.60 1.28
CA VAL A 14 -7.59 3.18 2.41
C VAL A 14 -8.22 2.74 3.73
N ASP A 15 -9.55 2.68 3.81
CA ASP A 15 -10.27 2.25 4.99
C ASP A 15 -10.09 0.73 5.20
N GLU A 16 -10.22 -0.06 4.13
CA GLU A 16 -9.93 -1.50 4.16
C GLU A 16 -8.48 -1.79 4.61
N ALA A 17 -7.52 -1.02 4.11
CA ALA A 17 -6.13 -1.14 4.54
C ALA A 17 -5.93 -0.74 6.01
N ALA A 18 -6.67 0.24 6.50
CA ALA A 18 -6.63 0.65 7.90
C ALA A 18 -7.12 -0.49 8.82
N GLU A 19 -8.21 -1.15 8.44
CA GLU A 19 -8.72 -2.33 9.14
C GLU A 19 -7.72 -3.50 9.11
N ALA A 20 -7.19 -3.83 7.93
CA ALA A 20 -6.27 -4.96 7.77
C ALA A 20 -4.92 -4.75 8.49
N SER A 21 -4.41 -3.51 8.52
CA SER A 21 -3.13 -3.18 9.16
C SER A 21 -3.26 -2.80 10.63
N GLY A 22 -4.45 -2.43 11.11
CA GLY A 22 -4.65 -1.85 12.43
C GLY A 22 -4.00 -0.48 12.61
N ARG A 23 -3.78 0.26 11.51
CA ARG A 23 -3.09 1.57 11.48
C ARG A 23 -3.98 2.63 10.86
N ASP A 24 -3.74 3.89 11.24
CA ASP A 24 -4.38 5.03 10.58
C ASP A 24 -3.70 5.31 9.23
N VAL A 25 -4.15 4.62 8.19
CA VAL A 25 -3.60 4.72 6.83
C VAL A 25 -4.00 6.06 6.19
N ALA A 26 -5.18 6.60 6.53
CA ALA A 26 -5.60 7.90 6.04
C ALA A 26 -4.66 9.01 6.53
N ALA A 27 -4.38 9.08 7.84
CA ALA A 27 -3.43 10.03 8.40
C ALA A 27 -2.03 9.84 7.80
N LEU A 28 -1.59 8.59 7.61
CA LEU A 28 -0.31 8.28 6.95
C LEU A 28 -0.23 8.86 5.52
N LEU A 29 -1.32 8.81 4.75
CA LEU A 29 -1.32 9.29 3.35
C LEU A 29 -1.55 10.81 3.24
N LEU A 30 -2.22 11.42 4.21
CA LEU A 30 -2.69 12.82 4.16
C LEU A 30 -1.84 13.80 4.95
N ASP A 31 -1.36 13.36 6.12
CA ASP A 31 -0.84 14.26 7.15
C ASP A 31 0.62 13.95 7.54
N ALA A 32 1.10 12.72 7.27
CA ALA A 32 2.48 12.36 7.58
C ALA A 32 3.49 13.25 6.82
N ASP A 33 4.48 13.73 7.55
CA ASP A 33 5.54 14.55 6.98
C ASP A 33 6.61 13.73 6.24
N ALA A 34 7.59 14.42 5.67
CA ALA A 34 8.64 13.77 4.88
C ALA A 34 9.53 12.83 5.73
N ASP A 35 9.75 13.13 7.00
CA ASP A 35 10.60 12.33 7.88
C ASP A 35 9.85 11.12 8.41
N GLU A 36 8.56 11.27 8.73
CA GLU A 36 7.68 10.16 9.02
C GLU A 36 7.60 9.18 7.83
N LEU A 37 7.44 9.70 6.61
CA LEU A 37 7.39 8.87 5.40
C LEU A 37 8.74 8.21 5.05
N ARG A 38 9.86 8.77 5.51
CA ARG A 38 11.19 8.13 5.34
C ARG A 38 11.33 6.84 6.13
N HIS A 39 10.57 6.64 7.21
CA HIS A 39 10.58 5.36 7.91
C HIS A 39 10.09 4.25 6.99
N THR A 40 10.84 3.16 6.92
CA THR A 40 10.56 2.02 6.03
C THR A 40 9.16 1.45 6.24
N ARG A 41 8.70 1.37 7.50
CA ARG A 41 7.34 0.93 7.85
C ARG A 41 6.22 1.82 7.31
N ASN A 42 6.51 3.09 7.07
CA ASN A 42 5.55 4.10 6.64
C ASN A 42 5.55 4.21 5.11
N SER A 43 6.74 4.38 4.53
CA SER A 43 6.91 4.40 3.07
C SER A 43 6.34 3.16 2.41
N GLN A 44 6.63 1.96 2.91
CA GLN A 44 6.16 0.75 2.25
C GLN A 44 4.65 0.57 2.30
N LEU A 45 4.03 0.75 3.47
CA LEU A 45 2.58 0.67 3.58
C LEU A 45 1.90 1.75 2.73
N GLY A 46 2.38 3.00 2.81
CA GLY A 46 1.83 4.10 2.03
C GLY A 46 1.95 3.89 0.51
N ILE A 47 3.10 3.42 0.03
CA ILE A 47 3.33 3.13 -1.39
C ILE A 47 2.43 1.97 -1.84
N PHE A 48 2.35 0.89 -1.06
CA PHE A 48 1.53 -0.27 -1.42
C PHE A 48 0.05 0.11 -1.54
N VAL A 49 -0.52 0.75 -0.51
CA VAL A 49 -1.94 1.13 -0.50
C VAL A 49 -2.25 2.11 -1.61
N LEU A 50 -1.43 3.16 -1.77
CA LEU A 50 -1.67 4.13 -2.84
C LEU A 50 -1.55 3.50 -4.24
N SER A 51 -0.69 2.48 -4.42
CA SER A 51 -0.61 1.75 -5.68
C SER A 51 -1.90 0.96 -5.98
N MET A 52 -2.55 0.41 -4.95
CA MET A 52 -3.83 -0.30 -5.10
C MET A 52 -4.98 0.67 -5.37
N VAL A 53 -5.00 1.84 -4.71
CA VAL A 53 -5.96 2.93 -5.03
C VAL A 53 -5.83 3.36 -6.49
N VAL A 54 -4.60 3.53 -6.99
CA VAL A 54 -4.35 3.91 -8.39
C VAL A 54 -4.78 2.80 -9.35
N LEU A 55 -4.51 1.54 -9.01
CA LEU A 55 -4.91 0.39 -9.83
C LEU A 55 -6.43 0.28 -9.94
N ASP A 56 -7.14 0.28 -8.81
CA ASP A 56 -8.61 0.22 -8.79
C ASP A 56 -9.22 1.39 -9.59
N ALA A 57 -8.68 2.60 -9.42
CA ALA A 57 -9.13 3.75 -10.20
C ALA A 57 -8.90 3.57 -11.71
N ALA A 58 -7.77 2.99 -12.11
CA ALA A 58 -7.51 2.68 -13.52
C ALA A 58 -8.47 1.61 -14.05
N GLU A 59 -8.75 0.55 -13.28
CA GLU A 59 -9.67 -0.52 -13.65
C GLU A 59 -11.11 -0.01 -13.80
N ARG A 60 -11.54 0.95 -12.99
CA ARG A 60 -12.84 1.64 -13.14
C ARG A 60 -12.99 2.39 -14.47
N THR A 61 -11.87 2.75 -15.13
CA THR A 61 -11.90 3.33 -16.49
C THR A 61 -12.04 2.27 -17.60
N GLY A 62 -12.07 0.98 -17.24
CA GLY A 62 -12.07 -0.15 -18.16
C GLY A 62 -10.67 -0.67 -18.53
N ALA A 63 -9.61 -0.17 -17.87
CA ALA A 63 -8.27 -0.72 -18.06
C ALA A 63 -8.20 -2.15 -17.47
N ALA A 64 -7.57 -3.07 -18.20
CA ALA A 64 -7.37 -4.45 -17.74
C ALA A 64 -5.93 -4.89 -18.09
N PRO A 65 -4.98 -4.83 -17.14
CA PRO A 65 -3.59 -5.16 -17.42
C PRO A 65 -3.43 -6.65 -17.74
N ALA A 66 -2.82 -6.96 -18.89
CA ALA A 66 -2.54 -8.35 -19.29
C ALA A 66 -1.32 -8.95 -18.56
N PHE A 67 -0.41 -8.10 -18.10
CA PHE A 67 0.80 -8.48 -17.37
C PHE A 67 1.07 -7.47 -16.27
N VAL A 68 1.57 -7.97 -15.15
CA VAL A 68 1.96 -7.16 -13.99
C VAL A 68 3.33 -7.60 -13.51
N ALA A 69 4.12 -6.63 -13.05
CA ALA A 69 5.44 -6.85 -12.46
C ALA A 69 5.73 -5.74 -11.47
N GLY A 70 6.57 -6.02 -10.49
CA GLY A 70 6.92 -5.04 -9.47
C GLY A 70 8.32 -5.26 -8.93
N HIS A 71 8.97 -4.16 -8.56
CA HIS A 71 10.33 -4.18 -8.05
C HIS A 71 10.33 -4.07 -6.52
N SER A 72 10.95 -5.04 -5.84
CA SER A 72 11.05 -5.07 -4.37
C SER A 72 9.66 -5.02 -3.73
N LEU A 73 9.31 -3.97 -2.98
CA LEU A 73 7.96 -3.77 -2.45
C LEU A 73 6.88 -3.85 -3.54
N GLY A 74 7.17 -3.36 -4.75
CA GLY A 74 6.20 -3.39 -5.85
C GLY A 74 5.78 -4.81 -6.25
N GLU A 75 6.57 -5.84 -5.93
CA GLU A 75 6.20 -7.23 -6.19
C GLU A 75 4.92 -7.62 -5.45
N TYR A 76 4.70 -7.11 -4.24
CA TYR A 76 3.46 -7.33 -3.48
C TYR A 76 2.24 -6.68 -4.17
N SER A 77 2.42 -5.48 -4.71
CA SER A 77 1.39 -4.81 -5.51
C SER A 77 1.09 -5.60 -6.80
N ALA A 78 2.10 -6.16 -7.47
CA ALA A 78 1.91 -6.99 -8.65
C ALA A 78 1.23 -8.33 -8.33
N LEU A 79 1.57 -8.97 -7.20
CA LEU A 79 0.89 -10.18 -6.73
C LEU A 79 -0.57 -9.91 -6.37
N CYS A 80 -0.86 -8.79 -5.72
CA CYS A 80 -2.23 -8.37 -5.44
C CYS A 80 -3.01 -8.08 -6.74
N ALA A 81 -2.41 -7.33 -7.67
CA ALA A 81 -3.00 -6.99 -8.96
C ALA A 81 -3.27 -8.22 -9.85
N SER A 82 -2.48 -9.29 -9.72
CA SER A 82 -2.73 -10.54 -10.44
C SER A 82 -3.79 -11.44 -9.78
N GLY A 83 -4.28 -11.06 -8.60
CA GLY A 83 -5.19 -11.89 -7.80
C GLY A 83 -4.52 -13.07 -7.10
N ALA A 84 -3.19 -13.20 -7.17
CA ALA A 84 -2.43 -14.24 -6.48
C ALA A 84 -2.40 -14.03 -4.96
N LEU A 85 -2.60 -12.79 -4.50
CA LEU A 85 -2.70 -12.41 -3.10
C LEU A 85 -3.95 -11.55 -2.90
N ALA A 86 -4.77 -11.88 -1.90
CA ALA A 86 -5.89 -11.04 -1.50
C ALA A 86 -5.39 -9.71 -0.94
N PHE A 87 -6.16 -8.63 -1.10
CA PHE A 87 -5.75 -7.29 -0.70
C PHE A 87 -5.44 -7.18 0.81
N ASP A 88 -6.31 -7.70 1.67
CA ASP A 88 -6.13 -7.66 3.12
C ASP A 88 -4.90 -8.46 3.58
N ASP A 89 -4.68 -9.64 2.99
CA ASP A 89 -3.48 -10.45 3.21
C ASP A 89 -2.22 -9.74 2.71
N ALA A 90 -2.29 -9.04 1.57
CA ALA A 90 -1.18 -8.25 1.05
C ALA A 90 -0.83 -7.08 1.97
N VAL A 91 -1.82 -6.37 2.52
CA VAL A 91 -1.61 -5.31 3.52
C VAL A 91 -0.88 -5.88 4.74
N ARG A 92 -1.38 -6.97 5.32
CA ARG A 92 -0.77 -7.63 6.49
C ARG A 92 0.67 -8.07 6.19
N LEU A 93 0.89 -8.67 5.02
CA LEU A 93 2.20 -9.16 4.62
C LEU A 93 3.21 -8.01 4.40
N VAL A 94 2.78 -6.88 3.85
CA VAL A 94 3.62 -5.67 3.74
C VAL A 94 3.96 -5.13 5.13
N CYS A 95 3.02 -5.12 6.08
CA CYS A 95 3.30 -4.75 7.47
C CYS A 95 4.34 -5.67 8.12
N GLU A 96 4.20 -6.99 7.97
CA GLU A 96 5.16 -7.97 8.49
C GLU A 96 6.55 -7.81 7.86
N ARG A 97 6.62 -7.60 6.53
CA ARG A 97 7.86 -7.29 5.83
C ARG A 97 8.56 -6.08 6.42
N CYS A 98 7.81 -5.01 6.70
CA CYS A 98 8.35 -3.80 7.31
C CYS A 98 8.93 -4.07 8.70
N ALA A 99 8.19 -4.81 9.53
CA ALA A 99 8.62 -5.16 10.88
C ALA A 99 9.90 -6.00 10.84
N ALA A 100 9.96 -7.01 9.97
CA ALA A 100 11.13 -7.85 9.79
C ALA A 100 12.37 -7.06 9.32
N MET A 101 12.20 -6.14 8.36
CA MET A 101 13.29 -5.28 7.88
C MET A 101 13.81 -4.35 8.98
N GLN A 102 12.90 -3.72 9.74
CA GLN A 102 13.29 -2.84 10.84
C GLN A 102 14.04 -3.61 11.93
N ALA A 103 13.53 -4.79 12.34
CA ALA A 103 14.20 -5.64 13.32
C ALA A 103 15.60 -6.05 12.87
N ALA A 104 15.80 -6.32 11.57
CA ALA A 104 17.12 -6.63 11.01
C ALA A 104 18.09 -5.44 11.03
N THR A 105 17.57 -4.20 10.96
CA THR A 105 18.38 -2.98 11.14
C THR A 105 18.72 -2.75 12.61
N ASP A 106 17.76 -2.92 13.52
CA ASP A 106 17.93 -2.66 14.96
C ASP A 106 18.84 -3.70 15.65
N ALA A 107 18.94 -4.91 15.09
CA ALA A 107 19.81 -5.97 15.58
C ALA A 107 21.31 -5.79 15.23
N ARG A 108 21.68 -4.69 14.57
CA ARG A 108 23.06 -4.33 14.23
C ARG A 108 23.63 -3.29 15.18
#